data_AF-A0A350AV59-F1
#
_entry.id   AF-A0A350AV59-F1
#
_cell.length_a   1.000
_cell.length_b   1.000
_cell.length_c   1.000
_cell.angle_alpha   90.00
_cell.angle_beta   90.00
_cell.angle_gamma   90.00
#
_symmetry.space_group_name_H-M   'P 1'
#
loop_
_entity.id
_entity.type
_entity.pdbx_description
1 polymer ?
#
loop_
_entity_poly.entity_id
_entity_poly.type
_entity_poly.pdbx_seq_one_letter_code
_entity_poly.pdbx_strand_id
1 'polypeptide(L)' 'MATQIHPTAIIEDGAALDEGVIIGAYAYVGPHVKIGKGTEVMHHATVDGATTMGE' A
#
# COMPACT_ATOMS: atom_id res chain seq x y z
N MET A 1 3.24 -13.42 5.66
CA MET A 1 2.57 -12.75 6.80
C MET A 1 1.42 -11.92 6.26
N ALA A 2 0.33 -11.74 7.00
CA ALA A 2 -0.82 -10.98 6.51
C ALA A 2 -0.48 -9.49 6.33
N THR A 3 -0.97 -8.90 5.24
CA THR A 3 -0.91 -7.45 5.00
C THR A 3 -1.68 -6.71 6.09
N GLN A 4 -1.06 -5.69 6.68
CA GLN A 4 -1.66 -4.88 7.75
C GLN A 4 -2.09 -3.54 7.20
N ILE A 5 -3.40 -3.30 7.18
CA ILE A 5 -3.97 -2.06 6.64
C ILE A 5 -4.67 -1.33 7.77
N HIS A 6 -4.25 -0.10 8.02
CA HIS A 6 -4.97 0.76 8.95
C HIS A 6 -6.38 1.04 8.41
N PRO A 7 -7.45 1.00 9.23
CA PRO A 7 -8.83 1.16 8.77
C PRO A 7 -9.15 2.53 8.12
N THR A 8 -8.28 3.53 8.30
CA THR A 8 -8.40 4.85 7.66
C THR A 8 -7.58 5.00 6.39
N ALA A 9 -6.81 3.98 6.00
CA ALA A 9 -6.11 3.98 4.72
C ALA A 9 -7.11 3.81 3.58
N ILE A 10 -6.83 4.45 2.45
CA ILE A 10 -7.63 4.36 1.23
C ILE A 10 -6.82 3.55 0.23
N ILE A 11 -7.37 2.42 -0.20
CA ILE A 11 -6.76 1.53 -1.18
C ILE A 11 -7.78 1.35 -2.29
N GLU A 12 -7.41 1.77 -3.49
CA GLU A 12 -8.24 1.68 -4.67
C GLU A 12 -8.27 0.24 -5.23
N ASP A 13 -9.39 -0.13 -5.85
CA ASP A 13 -9.57 -1.42 -6.49
C ASP A 13 -8.57 -1.59 -7.64
N GLY A 14 -7.59 -2.48 -7.45
CA GLY A 14 -6.51 -2.76 -8.41
C GLY A 14 -5.11 -2.66 -7.83
N ALA A 15 -4.96 -2.04 -6.65
CA ALA A 15 -3.71 -2.05 -5.92
C ALA A 15 -3.26 -3.49 -5.61
N ALA A 16 -2.01 -3.83 -5.94
CA ALA A 16 -1.42 -5.13 -5.63
C ALA A 16 -0.50 -4.99 -4.42
N LEU A 17 -0.88 -5.61 -3.31
CA LEU A 17 -0.11 -5.62 -2.06
C LEU A 17 0.36 -7.04 -1.78
N ASP A 18 1.66 -7.22 -1.63
CA ASP A 18 2.25 -8.52 -1.31
C ASP A 18 2.22 -8.79 0.22
N GLU A 19 2.69 -9.97 0.62
CA GLU A 19 2.71 -10.40 2.01
C GLU A 19 3.55 -9.47 2.92
N GLY A 20 3.03 -9.23 4.12
CA GLY A 20 3.73 -8.44 5.14
C GLY A 20 3.85 -6.95 4.83
N VAL A 21 3.12 -6.46 3.82
CA VAL A 21 2.99 -5.01 3.59
C VAL A 21 2.24 -4.36 4.75
N ILE A 22 2.70 -3.18 5.16
CA ILE A 22 2.09 -2.38 6.23
C ILE A 22 1.64 -1.04 5.65
N ILE A 23 0.36 -0.71 5.80
CA ILE A 23 -0.23 0.56 5.35
C ILE A 23 -0.70 1.35 6.57
N GLY A 24 -0.05 2.49 6.79
CA GLY A 24 -0.33 3.41 7.88
C GLY A 24 -1.63 4.21 7.71
N ALA A 25 -2.03 4.89 8.77
CA ALA A 25 -3.25 5.69 8.79
C ALA A 25 -3.26 6.80 7.72
N TYR A 26 -4.39 6.99 7.05
CA TYR A 26 -4.57 8.00 6.00
C TYR A 26 -3.62 7.89 4.81
N ALA A 27 -2.96 6.75 4.64
CA ALA A 27 -2.22 6.48 3.42
C ALA A 27 -3.19 6.28 2.25
N TYR A 28 -2.79 6.70 1.06
CA TYR A 28 -3.52 6.50 -0.19
C TYR A 28 -2.72 5.61 -1.13
N VAL A 29 -3.36 4.57 -1.68
CA VAL A 29 -2.79 3.64 -2.65
C VAL A 29 -3.69 3.56 -3.88
N GLY A 30 -3.17 4.02 -5.02
CA GLY A 30 -3.88 4.03 -6.30
C GLY A 30 -4.07 2.65 -6.95
N PRO A 31 -4.95 2.53 -7.95
CA PRO A 31 -5.39 1.25 -8.54
C PRO A 31 -4.33 0.57 -9.42
N HIS A 32 -3.21 1.23 -9.72
CA HIS A 32 -2.12 0.70 -10.54
C HIS A 32 -0.82 0.53 -9.76
N VAL A 33 -0.90 0.67 -8.43
CA VAL A 33 0.26 0.56 -7.55
C VAL A 33 0.54 -0.91 -7.23
N LYS A 34 1.84 -1.26 -7.23
CA LYS A 34 2.34 -2.56 -6.81
C LYS A 34 3.30 -2.37 -5.64
N ILE A 35 2.99 -2.99 -4.51
CA ILE A 35 3.79 -2.93 -3.29
C ILE A 35 4.30 -4.33 -2.97
N GLY A 36 5.62 -4.48 -3.05
CA GLY A 36 6.37 -5.72 -2.81
C GLY A 36 6.48 -6.08 -1.33
N LYS A 37 6.92 -7.32 -1.09
CA LYS A 37 6.92 -7.96 0.22
C LYS A 37 7.65 -7.13 1.29
N GLY A 38 7.05 -7.01 2.48
CA GLY A 38 7.65 -6.35 3.64
C GLY A 38 7.84 -4.83 3.52
N THR A 39 7.20 -4.20 2.53
CA THR A 39 7.24 -2.74 2.36
C THR A 39 6.27 -2.07 3.34
N GLU A 40 6.69 -0.93 3.90
CA GLU A 40 5.87 -0.11 4.79
C GLU A 40 5.56 1.24 4.16
N VAL A 41 4.27 1.59 4.12
CA VAL A 41 3.75 2.89 3.70
C VAL A 41 3.32 3.63 4.95
N MET A 42 4.07 4.68 5.29
CA MET A 42 3.83 5.46 6.50
C MET A 42 2.51 6.26 6.43
N HIS A 43 2.06 6.71 7.61
CA HIS A 43 0.85 7.52 7.72
C HIS A 43 0.92 8.78 6.83
N HIS A 44 -0.21 9.16 6.23
CA HIS A 44 -0.33 10.29 5.29
C HIS A 44 0.51 10.18 4.00
N ALA A 45 1.14 9.04 3.69
CA ALA A 45 1.83 8.86 2.42
C ALA A 45 0.84 8.64 1.27
N THR A 46 1.21 9.06 0.06
CA THR A 46 0.42 8.87 -1.15
C THR A 46 1.26 8.14 -2.18
N VAL A 47 0.76 7.01 -2.65
CA VAL A 47 1.34 6.23 -3.75
C VAL A 47 0.27 6.10 -4.82
N ASP A 48 0.53 6.63 -6.01
CA ASP A 48 -0.46 6.69 -7.09
C ASP A 48 0.20 6.56 -8.47
N GLY A 49 -0.61 6.29 -9.48
CA GLY A 49 -0.15 6.07 -10.85
C GLY A 49 0.47 4.68 -11.05
N ALA A 50 1.23 4.53 -12.14
CA ALA A 50 1.91 3.29 -12.48
C ALA A 50 3.22 3.15 -11.68
N THR A 51 3.09 2.87 -10.38
CA THR A 51 4.21 2.84 -9.43
C THR A 51 4.42 1.44 -8.86
N THR A 52 5.68 1.00 -8.84
CA THR A 52 6.12 -0.23 -8.19
C THR A 52 7.09 0.13 -7.07
N MET A 53 6.85 -0.36 -5.86
CA MET A 53 7.69 -0.14 -4.68
C MET A 53 7.97 -1.48 -3.98
N GLY A 54 9.22 -1.74 -3.59
CA GLY A 54 9.59 -3.01 -2.95
C GLY A 54 10.07 -4.10 -3.92
N GLU A 55 10.13 -5.36 -3.44
CA GLU A 55 10.59 -6.55 -4.18
C GLU A 55 9.44 -7.32 -4.85
#